data_AF-A0A442EQ57-F1
#
_entry.id   AF-A0A442EQ57-F1
#
_cell.length_a   1.000
_cell.length_b   1.000
_cell.length_c   1.000
_cell.angle_alpha   90.00
_cell.angle_beta   90.00
_cell.angle_gamma   90.00
#
_symmetry.space_group_name_H-M   'P 1'
#
loop_
_entity.id
_entity.type
_entity.pdbx_description
1 polymer ?
#
loop_
_entity_poly.entity_id
_entity_poly.type
_entity_poly.pdbx_seq_one_letter_code
_entity_poly.pdbx_strand_id
1 'polypeptide(L)'
;MNVLKAHLQSTVLTLLDRNTSQREIQRLTGVDRKTIRRYQAQRSGAEANSPGEVTTGSASAEDQIPPPRPPAVGVSGATFTGGLARSAC
;
A
#
# COMPACT_ATOMS: atom_id res chain seq x y z
N MET A 1 23.44 3.24 -18.16
CA MET A 1 22.22 4.09 -18.10
C MET A 1 21.35 3.76 -19.30
N ASN A 2 20.37 2.87 -19.16
CA ASN A 2 19.34 2.70 -20.18
C ASN A 2 18.27 3.74 -19.91
N VAL A 3 18.23 4.72 -20.79
CA VAL A 3 17.45 5.94 -20.65
C VAL A 3 16.19 5.77 -21.52
N LEU A 4 15.02 6.15 -20.99
CA LEU A 4 13.76 6.05 -21.74
C LEU A 4 13.85 6.84 -23.05
N LYS A 5 13.03 6.50 -24.04
CA LYS A 5 12.90 7.33 -25.25
C LYS A 5 12.49 8.75 -24.84
N ALA A 6 13.01 9.77 -25.55
CA ALA A 6 12.82 11.18 -25.18
C ALA A 6 11.33 11.55 -24.98
N HIS A 7 10.45 11.11 -25.89
CA HIS A 7 9.01 11.37 -25.77
C HIS A 7 8.40 10.77 -24.49
N LEU A 8 8.78 9.55 -24.11
CA LEU A 8 8.29 8.91 -22.88
C LEU A 8 8.76 9.66 -21.63
N GLN A 9 9.97 10.20 -21.65
CA GLN A 9 10.48 10.98 -20.52
C GLN A 9 9.67 12.24 -20.31
N SER A 10 9.48 13.03 -21.37
CA SER A 10 8.68 14.26 -21.32
C SER A 10 7.28 13.95 -20.80
N THR A 11 6.64 12.90 -21.33
CA THR A 11 5.31 12.49 -20.86
C THR A 11 5.30 12.11 -19.38
N VAL A 12 6.24 11.27 -18.92
CA VAL A 12 6.31 10.88 -17.51
C VAL A 12 6.54 12.09 -16.60
N LEU A 13 7.42 13.01 -16.98
CA LEU A 13 7.70 14.23 -16.20
C LEU A 13 6.47 15.13 -16.10
N THR A 14 5.81 15.41 -17.23
CA THR A 14 4.57 16.21 -17.25
C THR A 14 3.43 15.56 -16.48
N LEU A 15 3.33 14.24 -16.49
CA LEU A 15 2.32 13.53 -15.72
C LEU A 15 2.62 13.58 -14.21
N LEU A 16 3.90 13.52 -13.82
CA LEU A 16 4.30 13.74 -12.42
C LEU A 16 4.00 15.17 -11.97
N ASP A 17 4.19 16.19 -12.81
CA ASP A 17 3.82 17.59 -12.52
C ASP A 17 2.34 17.76 -12.19
N ARG A 18 1.50 16.98 -12.87
CA ARG A 18 0.05 16.99 -12.70
C ARG A 18 -0.42 16.16 -11.50
N ASN A 19 0.50 15.70 -10.65
CA ASN A 19 0.23 14.82 -9.49
C ASN A 19 -0.52 13.53 -9.88
N THR A 20 -0.33 13.03 -11.10
CA THR A 20 -0.96 11.77 -11.50
C THR A 20 -0.30 10.59 -10.78
N SER A 21 -1.10 9.58 -10.43
CA SER A 21 -0.59 8.42 -9.71
C SER A 21 0.38 7.61 -10.58
N GLN A 22 1.41 7.01 -9.97
CA GLN A 22 2.38 6.16 -10.70
C GLN A 22 1.72 5.00 -11.44
N ARG A 23 0.61 4.46 -10.91
CA ARG A 23 -0.16 3.38 -11.55
C ARG A 23 -0.83 3.87 -12.83
N GLU A 24 -1.35 5.10 -12.81
CA GLU A 24 -1.98 5.69 -13.99
C GLU A 24 -0.95 6.01 -15.07
N ILE A 25 0.21 6.55 -14.68
CA ILE A 25 1.33 6.78 -15.59
C ILE A 25 1.77 5.48 -16.28
N GLN A 26 1.84 4.37 -15.54
CA GLN A 26 2.15 3.06 -16.12
C GLN A 26 1.11 2.62 -17.16
N ARG A 27 -0.19 2.80 -16.88
CA ARG A 27 -1.26 2.44 -17.81
C ARG A 27 -1.20 3.26 -19.09
N LEU A 28 -0.92 4.55 -18.98
CA LEU A 28 -0.90 5.48 -20.13
C LEU A 28 0.36 5.34 -20.99
N THR A 29 1.52 5.12 -20.36
CA THR A 29 2.83 5.19 -21.05
C THR A 29 3.47 3.83 -21.28
N GLY A 30 2.98 2.77 -20.62
CA GLY A 30 3.62 1.44 -20.60
C GLY A 30 4.95 1.40 -19.86
N VAL A 31 5.37 2.49 -19.22
CA VAL A 31 6.61 2.56 -18.45
C VAL A 31 6.43 1.85 -17.12
N ASP A 32 7.38 0.99 -16.76
CA ASP A 32 7.37 0.28 -15.49
C ASP A 32 7.37 1.28 -14.31
N ARG A 33 6.53 0.99 -13.29
CA ARG A 33 6.39 1.79 -12.07
C ARG A 33 7.72 2.04 -11.37
N LYS A 34 8.64 1.07 -11.37
CA LYS A 34 9.96 1.26 -10.73
C LYS A 34 10.77 2.37 -11.39
N THR A 35 10.60 2.56 -12.69
CA THR A 35 11.24 3.62 -13.47
C THR A 35 10.61 4.95 -13.11
N ILE A 36 9.28 5.04 -13.10
CA ILE A 36 8.55 6.25 -12.68
C ILE A 36 8.96 6.68 -11.27
N ARG A 37 9.02 5.74 -10.32
CA ARG A 37 9.48 5.98 -8.94
C ARG A 37 10.92 6.54 -8.90
N ARG A 38 11.81 6.02 -9.73
CA ARG A 38 13.21 6.52 -9.83
C ARG A 38 13.25 7.96 -10.35
N TYR A 39 12.45 8.29 -11.37
CA TYR A 39 12.35 9.67 -11.89
C TYR A 39 11.78 10.62 -10.84
N GLN A 40 10.77 10.20 -10.08
CA GLN A 40 10.23 10.99 -8.97
C GLN A 40 11.30 11.24 -7.89
N ALA A 41 12.04 10.20 -7.46
CA ALA A 41 13.11 10.33 -6.48
C ALA A 41 14.28 11.19 -6.98
N GLN A 42 14.66 11.07 -8.25
CA GLN A 42 15.68 11.93 -8.85
C GLN A 42 15.25 13.39 -8.89
N ARG A 43 13.96 13.64 -9.13
CA ARG A 43 13.44 15.00 -9.16
C ARG A 43 13.38 15.64 -7.78
N SER A 44 12.89 14.91 -6.78
CA SER A 44 12.96 15.34 -5.39
C SER A 44 14.41 15.49 -4.91
N GLY A 45 15.31 14.62 -5.37
CA GLY A 45 16.75 14.65 -5.07
C GLY A 45 17.51 15.80 -5.76
N ALA A 46 17.10 16.20 -6.97
CA ALA A 46 17.67 17.34 -7.69
C ALA A 46 17.23 18.68 -7.09
N GLU A 47 16.01 18.75 -6.55
CA GLU A 47 15.55 19.87 -5.72
C GLU A 47 16.20 19.87 -4.32
N ALA A 48 16.70 18.72 -3.86
CA ALA A 48 17.25 18.52 -2.53
C ALA A 48 18.79 18.63 -2.48
N ASN A 49 19.29 19.86 -2.46
CA ASN A 49 20.46 20.16 -1.61
C ASN A 49 20.07 20.25 -0.12
N SER A 50 18.86 19.81 0.24
CA SER A 50 18.39 19.62 1.61
C SER A 50 17.40 18.45 1.61
N PRO A 51 17.63 17.39 2.41
CA PRO A 51 16.81 16.17 2.37
C PRO A 51 15.42 16.45 2.95
N GLY A 52 14.51 16.90 2.11
CA GLY A 52 13.10 17.12 2.43
C GLY A 52 12.31 15.83 2.34
N GLU A 53 12.06 15.25 3.51
CA GLU A 53 10.93 14.39 3.89
C GLU A 53 9.98 13.91 2.76
N VAL A 54 10.22 12.70 2.24
CA VAL A 54 9.29 12.02 1.32
C VAL A 54 8.23 11.24 2.09
N THR A 55 7.33 11.94 2.79
CA THR A 55 6.11 11.33 3.35
C THR A 55 4.96 11.42 2.34
N THR A 56 4.95 10.52 1.37
CA THR A 56 3.69 10.15 0.67
C THR A 56 3.76 8.69 0.25
N GLY A 57 4.02 7.83 1.25
CA GLY A 57 3.30 6.57 1.27
C GLY A 57 1.85 6.93 1.52
N SER A 58 1.00 6.83 0.50
CA SER A 58 -0.42 6.61 0.73
C SER A 58 -0.50 5.24 1.40
N ALA A 59 -0.24 5.21 2.70
CA ALA A 59 -0.68 4.15 3.57
C ALA A 59 -2.20 4.22 3.46
N SER A 60 -2.76 3.19 2.81
CA SER A 60 -4.17 2.90 2.92
C SER A 60 -4.59 3.14 4.37
N ALA A 61 -5.71 3.84 4.55
CA ALA A 61 -6.56 3.59 5.71
C ALA A 61 -6.75 2.06 5.86
N GLU A 62 -6.89 1.59 7.10
CA GLU A 62 -6.86 0.18 7.55
C GLU A 62 -5.43 -0.41 7.58
N ASP A 63 -4.75 -0.57 8.71
CA ASP A 63 -5.17 -1.31 9.91
C ASP A 63 -4.63 -0.66 11.19
N GLN A 64 -5.40 0.24 11.82
CA GLN A 64 -5.23 0.46 13.26
C GLN A 64 -5.72 -0.82 13.95
N ILE A 65 -4.81 -1.69 14.37
CA ILE A 65 -5.16 -2.86 15.18
C ILE A 65 -5.83 -2.32 16.45
N PRO A 66 -7.14 -2.56 16.67
CA PRO A 66 -7.78 -2.11 17.90
C PRO A 66 -7.10 -2.80 19.09
N PRO A 67 -6.97 -2.13 20.24
CA PRO A 67 -6.28 -2.70 21.40
C PRO A 67 -6.90 -4.06 21.78
N PRO A 68 -6.08 -5.02 22.28
CA PRO A 68 -6.56 -6.34 22.66
C PRO A 68 -7.65 -6.23 23.72
N ARG A 69 -8.78 -6.88 23.48
CA ARG A 69 -9.92 -6.90 24.41
C ARG A 69 -9.54 -7.75 25.65
N PRO A 70 -9.69 -7.25 26.89
CA PRO A 70 -9.33 -8.02 28.08
C PRO A 70 -10.24 -9.26 28.21
N PRO A 71 -9.73 -10.39 28.74
CA PRO A 71 -10.53 -11.58 28.95
C PRO A 71 -11.65 -11.30 29.95
N ALA A 72 -12.86 -11.74 29.62
CA ALA A 72 -14.00 -11.62 30.51
C ALA A 72 -13.73 -12.40 31.81
N VAL A 73 -13.63 -11.66 32.93
CA VAL A 73 -13.75 -12.24 34.27
C VAL A 73 -15.10 -12.97 34.33
N GLY A 74 -15.03 -14.26 34.59
CA GLY A 74 -16.10 -15.22 34.37
C GLY A 74 -17.34 -15.05 35.24
N VAL A 75 -18.43 -15.64 34.76
CA VAL A 75 -19.49 -16.17 35.62
C VAL A 75 -19.67 -17.63 35.26
N SER A 76 -19.31 -18.47 36.24
CA SER A 76 -19.62 -19.88 36.34
C SER A 76 -21.12 -20.15 36.25
N GLY A 77 -21.50 -21.27 35.62
CA GLY A 77 -22.83 -21.83 35.76
C GLY A 77 -23.00 -23.10 34.95
N ALA A 78 -22.83 -24.24 35.63
CA ALA A 78 -23.68 -25.45 35.59
C ALA A 78 -24.20 -25.93 34.20
N THR A 79 -24.15 -27.19 33.79
CA THR A 79 -23.95 -28.50 34.43
C THR A 79 -23.98 -29.52 33.27
N PHE A 80 -23.43 -30.70 33.51
CA PHE A 80 -23.42 -31.89 32.66
C PHE A 80 -24.78 -32.31 32.03
N THR A 81 -24.66 -33.22 31.04
CA THR A 81 -25.63 -34.18 30.45
C THR A 81 -26.05 -33.84 29.01
N GLY A 82 -26.00 -34.73 28.02
CA GLY A 82 -25.60 -36.14 27.98
C GLY A 82 -25.24 -36.56 26.54
N GLY A 83 -24.56 -37.69 26.42
CA GLY A 83 -24.33 -38.34 25.13
C GLY A 83 -25.57 -39.04 24.60
N LEU A 84 -25.71 -39.14 23.28
CA LEU A 84 -25.95 -40.38 22.52
C LEU A 84 -26.14 -40.09 21.03
N ALA A 85 -25.79 -41.10 20.24
CA ALA A 85 -26.36 -41.45 18.93
C ALA A 85 -25.95 -40.61 17.70
N ARG A 86 -25.02 -41.17 16.92
CA ARG A 86 -25.10 -41.12 15.45
C ARG A 86 -25.07 -42.56 14.92
N SER A 87 -26.26 -43.04 14.55
CA SER A 87 -26.54 -44.32 13.88
C SER A 87 -27.16 -44.01 12.51
N ALA A 88 -26.71 -44.78 11.50
CA ALA A 88 -27.32 -45.10 10.20
C ALA A 88 -27.61 -43.96 9.20
N CYS A 89 -27.03 -44.05 8.00
CA CYS A 89 -27.59 -44.77 6.84
C CYS A 89 -26.44 -45.31 5.97
#